data_AF-A0A2S3U4T7-F1
#
_entry.id   AF-A0A2S3U4T7-F1
#
_cell.length_a   1.000
_cell.length_b   1.000
_cell.length_c   1.000
_cell.angle_alpha   90.00
_cell.angle_beta   90.00
_cell.angle_gamma   90.00
#
_symmetry.space_group_name_H-M   'P 1'
#
loop_
_entity.id
_entity.type
_entity.pdbx_description
1 polymer ?
#
loop_
_entity_poly.entity_id
_entity_poly.type
_entity_poly.pdbx_seq_one_letter_code
_entity_poly.pdbx_strand_id
1 'polypeptide(L)' 'MNNAQTRLNHARTTLQGTLLQLDYLQELVNETAMQDSQRAKISQQIHNIKVNNQGVLRQIASVYEVPLVGAAK' A
#
# COMPACT_ATOMS: atom_id res chain seq x y z
N MET A 1 -21.36 1.05 -11.48
CA MET A 1 -20.16 0.30 -11.03
C MET A 1 -20.62 -0.95 -10.30
N ASN A 2 -20.02 -2.10 -10.57
CA ASN A 2 -20.35 -3.32 -9.82
C ASN A 2 -19.76 -3.22 -8.38
N ASN A 3 -20.34 -3.94 -7.42
CA ASN A 3 -19.90 -3.90 -6.01
C ASN A 3 -18.43 -4.32 -5.83
N ALA A 4 -17.90 -5.17 -6.71
CA ALA A 4 -16.50 -5.58 -6.69
C ALA A 4 -15.56 -4.41 -7.05
N GLN A 5 -15.94 -3.59 -8.04
CA GLN A 5 -15.20 -2.43 -8.51
C GLN A 5 -15.10 -1.35 -7.43
N THR A 6 -16.20 -1.10 -6.72
CA THR A 6 -16.22 -0.19 -5.57
C THR A 6 -15.32 -0.70 -4.45
N ARG A 7 -15.35 -2.00 -4.14
CA ARG A 7 -14.47 -2.61 -3.13
C ARG A 7 -12.99 -2.54 -3.53
N LEU A 8 -12.67 -2.78 -4.80
CA LEU A 8 -11.30 -2.67 -5.30
C LEU A 8 -10.78 -1.22 -5.25
N ASN A 9 -11.62 -0.24 -5.58
CA ASN A 9 -11.28 1.17 -5.43
C ASN A 9 -11.06 1.55 -3.97
N HIS A 10 -11.95 1.12 -3.07
CA HIS A 10 -11.78 1.35 -1.65
C HIS A 10 -10.47 0.73 -1.14
N ALA A 11 -10.19 -0.52 -1.48
CA ALA A 11 -8.94 -1.19 -1.12
C ALA A 11 -7.72 -0.44 -1.64
N ARG A 12 -7.75 0.03 -2.90
CA ARG A 12 -6.69 0.85 -3.49
C ARG A 12 -6.47 2.13 -2.68
N THR A 13 -7.52 2.89 -2.40
CA THR A 13 -7.45 4.14 -1.63
C THR A 13 -6.92 3.89 -0.22
N THR A 14 -7.39 2.85 0.46
CA THR A 14 -6.90 2.47 1.79
C THR A 14 -5.40 2.16 1.76
N LEU A 15 -4.94 1.33 0.81
CA LEU A 15 -3.52 0.98 0.69
C LEU A 15 -2.64 2.20 0.39
N GLN A 16 -3.11 3.13 -0.45
CA GLN A 16 -2.41 4.39 -0.71
C GLN A 16 -2.31 5.25 0.55
N GLY A 17 -3.40 5.36 1.32
CA GLY A 17 -3.39 6.05 2.62
C GLY A 17 -2.44 5.40 3.62
N THR A 18 -2.39 4.07 3.68
CA THR A 18 -1.45 3.33 4.52
C THR A 18 0.00 3.59 4.13
N LEU A 19 0.33 3.66 2.83
CA LEU A 19 1.68 3.99 2.38
C LEU A 19 2.11 5.39 2.84
N LEU A 20 1.23 6.38 2.72
CA LEU A 20 1.49 7.74 3.21
C LEU A 20 1.71 7.78 4.73
N GLN A 21 0.92 7.04 5.49
CA GLN A 21 1.11 6.93 6.95
C GLN A 21 2.44 6.27 7.33
N LEU A 22 2.91 5.31 6.53
CA LEU A 22 4.20 4.66 6.74
C LEU A 22 5.37 5.57 6.40
N ASP A 23 5.23 6.45 5.41
CA ASP A 23 6.21 7.51 5.12
C ASP A 23 6.33 8.47 6.29
N TYR A 24 5.20 8.96 6.80
CA TYR A 24 5.17 9.80 8.00
C TYR A 24 5.73 9.09 9.25
N LEU A 25 5.43 7.81 9.43
CA LEU A 25 6.00 7.04 10.54
C LEU A 25 7.53 6.91 10.41
N GLN A 26 8.07 6.79 9.21
CA GLN A 26 9.52 6.79 8.99
C GLN A 26 10.14 8.14 9.36
N GLU A 27 9.48 9.25 9.05
CA GLU A 27 9.89 10.60 9.47
C GLU A 27 9.94 10.70 11.01
N LEU A 28 8.86 10.31 11.69
CA LEU A 28 8.81 10.28 13.16
C LEU A 28 9.88 9.38 13.77
N VAL A 29 10.13 8.22 13.16
CA VAL A 29 11.23 7.33 13.57
C VAL A 29 12.56 8.04 13.43
N ASN A 30 12.80 8.81 12.37
CA ASN A 30 14.05 9.55 12.16
C ASN A 30 14.25 10.67 13.19
N GLU A 31 13.18 11.34 13.61
CA GLU A 31 13.23 12.45 14.57
C GLU A 31 13.27 11.99 16.04
N THR A 32 12.82 10.77 16.31
CA THR A 32 12.77 10.24 17.68
C THR A 32 14.15 9.82 18.17
N ALA A 33 14.47 10.20 19.40
CA ALA A 33 15.67 9.75 20.10
C ALA A 33 15.57 8.25 20.42
N MET A 34 16.39 7.43 19.77
CA MET A 34 16.51 5.99 19.98
C MET A 34 17.90 5.50 19.54
N GLN A 35 18.30 4.31 19.99
CA GLN A 35 19.56 3.70 19.54
C GLN A 35 19.49 3.38 18.05
N ASP A 36 20.61 3.50 17.34
CA ASP A 36 20.66 3.22 15.89
C ASP A 36 20.21 1.80 15.54
N SER A 37 20.51 0.83 16.41
CA SER A 37 20.06 -0.56 16.24
C SER A 37 18.54 -0.71 16.32
N GLN A 38 17.87 0.09 17.16
CA GLN A 38 16.40 0.12 17.27
C GLN A 38 15.80 0.82 16.05
N ARG A 39 16.37 1.96 15.66
CA ARG A 39 15.97 2.71 14.46
C ARG A 39 16.02 1.83 13.22
N ALA A 40 17.14 1.14 12.99
CA ALA A 40 17.32 0.27 11.84
C ALA A 40 16.27 -0.86 11.80
N LYS A 41 15.97 -1.51 12.95
CA LYS A 41 14.96 -2.55 13.03
C LYS A 41 13.56 -2.03 12.70
N ILE A 42 13.19 -0.87 13.23
CA ILE A 42 11.87 -0.26 12.97
C ILE A 42 11.77 0.19 11.51
N SER A 43 12.80 0.85 10.98
CA SER A 43 12.84 1.26 9.57
C SER A 43 12.78 0.07 8.61
N GLN A 44 13.45 -1.04 8.93
CA GLN A 44 13.33 -2.26 8.13
C GLN A 44 11.89 -2.81 8.16
N GLN A 45 11.23 -2.77 9.32
CA GLN A 45 9.85 -3.21 9.43
C GLN A 45 8.90 -2.31 8.63
N ILE A 46 9.08 -0.99 8.68
CA ILE A 46 8.32 -0.03 7.87
C ILE A 46 8.54 -0.32 6.37
N HIS A 47 9.79 -0.52 5.96
CA HIS A 47 10.13 -0.88 4.59
C HIS A 47 9.42 -2.16 4.13
N ASN A 48 9.47 -3.23 4.93
CA ASN A 48 8.81 -4.50 4.62
C ASN A 48 7.30 -4.32 4.42
N ILE A 49 6.65 -3.55 5.29
CA ILE A 49 5.22 -3.26 5.18
C ILE A 49 4.94 -2.45 3.91
N LYS A 50 5.77 -1.45 3.58
CA LYS A 50 5.63 -0.66 2.34
C LYS A 50 5.73 -1.53 1.09
N VAL A 51 6.74 -2.40 1.01
CA VAL A 51 6.92 -3.32 -0.12
C VAL A 51 5.71 -4.24 -0.29
N ASN A 52 5.19 -4.80 0.80
CA ASN A 52 3.99 -5.64 0.76
C ASN A 52 2.76 -4.86 0.23
N ASN A 53 2.50 -3.66 0.75
CA ASN A 53 1.37 -2.83 0.32
C ASN A 53 1.49 -2.40 -1.15
N GLN A 54 2.70 -2.06 -1.62
CA GLN A 54 2.96 -1.77 -3.03
C GLN A 54 2.74 -3.00 -3.92
N GLY A 55 3.14 -4.19 -3.47
CA GLY A 55 2.87 -5.45 -4.17
C GLY A 55 1.37 -5.69 -4.36
N VAL A 56 0.57 -5.50 -3.31
CA VAL A 56 -0.90 -5.63 -3.38
C VAL A 56 -1.51 -4.57 -4.30
N LEU A 57 -1.03 -3.31 -4.26
CA LEU A 57 -1.50 -2.27 -5.17
C LEU A 57 -1.27 -2.63 -6.65
N ARG A 58 -0.12 -3.23 -6.99
CA ARG A 58 0.15 -3.72 -8.35
C ARG A 58 -0.82 -4.85 -8.75
N GLN A 59 -1.11 -5.77 -7.84
CA GLN A 59 -2.10 -6.82 -8.10
C GLN A 59 -3.50 -6.24 -8.33
N ILE A 60 -3.93 -5.29 -7.49
CA ILE A 60 -5.22 -4.61 -7.68
C ILE A 60 -5.26 -3.90 -9.03
N ALA A 61 -4.18 -3.20 -9.42
CA ALA A 61 -4.10 -2.52 -10.72
C ALA A 61 -4.23 -3.49 -11.91
N SER A 62 -3.61 -4.67 -11.85
CA SER A 62 -3.72 -5.67 -12.93
C SER A 62 -5.15 -6.18 -13.17
N VAL A 63 -6.04 -6.12 -12.17
CA VAL A 63 -7.46 -6.46 -12.34
C VAL A 63 -8.19 -5.43 -13.21
N TYR A 64 -7.72 -4.18 -13.25
CA TYR A 64 -8.26 -3.15 -14.15
C TYR A 64 -7.73 -3.26 -15.58
N GLU A 65 -6.56 -3.89 -15.77
CA GLU A 65 -5.91 -4.03 -17.07
C GLU A 65 -6.47 -5.18 -17.92
N VAL A 66 -7.25 -6.10 -17.33
CA VAL A 66 -8.01 -7.10 -18.11
C VAL A 66 -9.19 -6.36 -18.75
N PRO A 67 -9.20 -6.17 -20.09
CA PRO A 67 -10.35 -5.54 -20.71
C PRO A 67 -11.56 -6.45 -20.51
N LEU A 68 -12.70 -5.85 -20.17
CA LEU A 68 -14.02 -6.49 -20.18
C LEU A 68 -14.41 -6.86 -21.62
N VAL A 69 -13.59 -7.64 -22.33
CA VAL A 69 -13.91 -8.24 -23.62
C VAL A 69 -14.85 -9.40 -23.33
N GLY A 70 -16.14 -9.12 -23.21
CA GLY A 70 -17.13 -10.17 -23.04
C GLY A 70 -18.52 -9.75 -22.57
N ALA A 71 -18.73 -8.51 -22.12
CA ALA A 71 -20.08 -8.02 -21.80
C ALA A 71 -20.74 -7.36 -23.02
N ALA A 72 -20.79 -8.07 -24.14
CA ALA A 72 -21.61 -7.70 -25.29
C ALA A 72 -22.20 -8.98 -25.89
N LYS A 73 -23.41 -9.31 -25.44
CA LYS A 73 -24.56 -9.72 -26.26
C LYS A 73 -25.80 -9.74 -25.37
#